data_AF-A0A848NQU8-F1
#
_entry.id   AF-A0A848NQU8-F1
#
_cell.length_a   1.000
_cell.length_b   1.000
_cell.length_c   1.000
_cell.angle_alpha   90.00
_cell.angle_beta   90.00
_cell.angle_gamma   90.00
#
_symmetry.space_group_name_H-M   'P 1'
#
loop_
_entity.id
_entity.type
_entity.pdbx_description
1 polymer ?
#
loop_
_entity_poly.entity_id
_entity_poly.type
_entity_poly.pdbx_seq_one_letter_code
_entity_poly.pdbx_strand_id
1 'polypeptide(L)'
;MKFSRLWSLAQGLVVVVLLGAMAPASAGYPDKPVRLVLPLAPGGAMDVLGRGLAERLGALWNVPVIVENRAGAGGNIAADQVARAAPDGYTLLLTGDMLVANQTPVKGNINYAP
;
A
#
# COMPACT_ATOMS: atom_id res chain seq x y z
N MET A 1 -40.26 40.37 -19.19
CA MET A 1 -39.82 39.54 -18.03
C MET A 1 -39.37 38.11 -18.38
N LYS A 2 -39.19 37.71 -19.65
CA LYS A 2 -38.79 36.32 -20.03
C LYS A 2 -37.29 36.12 -20.31
N PHE A 3 -36.50 37.18 -20.43
CA PHE A 3 -35.08 37.11 -20.80
C PHE A 3 -34.10 36.80 -19.64
N SER A 4 -34.45 37.08 -18.38
CA SER A 4 -33.52 36.80 -17.25
C SER A 4 -33.42 35.32 -16.90
N ARG A 5 -34.46 34.52 -17.20
CA ARG A 5 -34.50 33.08 -16.93
C ARG A 5 -33.51 32.28 -17.79
N LEU A 6 -33.25 32.74 -19.02
CA LEU A 6 -32.29 32.13 -19.93
C LEU A 6 -30.84 32.36 -19.47
N TRP A 7 -30.56 33.48 -18.82
CA TRP A 7 -29.26 33.76 -18.22
C TRP A 7 -29.00 32.96 -16.93
N SER A 8 -30.02 32.78 -16.09
CA SER A 8 -29.89 31.95 -14.87
C SER A 8 -29.65 30.46 -15.19
N LEU A 9 -30.23 29.95 -16.28
CA LEU A 9 -29.97 28.57 -16.74
C LEU A 9 -28.56 28.39 -17.30
N ALA A 10 -28.05 29.38 -18.03
CA ALA A 10 -26.67 29.35 -18.54
C ALA A 10 -25.64 29.41 -17.41
N GLN A 11 -25.89 30.20 -16.35
CA GLN A 11 -25.01 30.24 -15.17
C GLN A 11 -25.03 28.95 -14.36
N GLY A 12 -26.19 28.29 -14.23
CA GLY A 12 -26.30 26.98 -13.58
C GLY A 12 -25.52 25.89 -14.31
N LEU A 13 -25.54 25.91 -15.65
CA LEU A 13 -24.81 24.93 -16.48
C LEU A 13 -23.28 25.06 -16.34
N VAL A 14 -22.75 26.29 -16.25
CA VAL A 14 -21.30 26.54 -16.11
C VAL A 14 -20.78 26.03 -14.76
N VAL A 15 -21.53 26.20 -13.67
CA VAL A 15 -21.15 25.72 -12.33
C VAL A 15 -21.09 24.19 -12.26
N VAL A 16 -22.02 23.49 -12.92
CA VAL A 16 -22.04 22.02 -12.96
C VAL A 16 -20.85 21.44 -13.72
N VAL A 17 -20.40 22.11 -14.79
CA VAL A 17 -19.23 21.69 -15.57
C VAL A 17 -17.91 21.87 -14.79
N LEU A 18 -17.79 22.95 -14.00
CA LEU A 18 -16.61 23.20 -13.16
C LEU A 18 -16.48 22.21 -12.00
N LEU A 19 -17.59 21.76 -11.42
CA LEU A 19 -17.61 20.75 -10.35
C LEU A 19 -17.29 19.34 -10.87
N GLY A 20 -17.62 19.02 -12.13
CA GLY A 20 -17.31 17.73 -12.76
C GLY A 20 -15.84 17.54 -13.15
N ALA A 21 -15.04 18.61 -13.18
CA ALA A 21 -13.63 18.58 -13.57
C ALA A 21 -12.67 18.37 -12.38
N MET A 22 -13.16 18.41 -11.14
CA MET A 22 -12.36 18.11 -9.94
C MET A 22 -12.33 16.60 -9.69
N ALA A 23 -11.81 15.83 -10.64
CA ALA A 23 -11.31 14.50 -10.31
C ALA A 23 -10.05 14.70 -9.44
N PRO A 24 -9.91 14.03 -8.28
CA PRO A 24 -8.66 14.08 -7.53
C PRO A 24 -7.56 13.61 -8.49
N ALA A 25 -6.52 14.43 -8.65
CA ALA A 25 -5.33 13.99 -9.36
C ALA A 25 -4.89 12.68 -8.71
N SER A 26 -4.72 11.61 -9.50
CA SER A 26 -4.17 10.36 -9.00
C SER A 26 -2.81 10.71 -8.42
N ALA A 27 -2.70 10.79 -7.09
CA ALA A 27 -1.42 10.92 -6.43
C ALA A 27 -0.60 9.72 -6.91
N GLY A 28 0.56 10.00 -7.53
CA GLY A 28 1.43 8.94 -8.01
C GLY A 28 1.79 8.05 -6.83
N TYR A 29 1.64 6.73 -6.98
CA TYR A 29 2.10 5.80 -5.95
C TYR A 29 3.64 5.76 -5.93
N PRO A 30 4.29 5.72 -4.76
CA PRO A 30 3.71 5.94 -3.43
C PRO A 30 3.66 7.43 -3.05
N ASP A 31 2.63 7.83 -2.31
CA ASP A 31 2.44 9.21 -1.81
C ASP A 31 2.58 9.35 -0.27
N LYS A 32 2.75 8.22 0.43
CA LYS A 32 2.95 8.12 1.88
C LYS A 32 3.93 6.98 2.19
N PRO A 33 4.52 6.94 3.41
CA PRO A 33 5.51 5.92 3.76
C PRO A 33 5.04 4.48 3.49
N VAL A 34 5.91 3.67 2.89
CA VAL A 34 5.66 2.25 2.62
C VAL A 34 6.29 1.40 3.72
N ARG A 35 5.57 0.40 4.22
CA ARG A 35 6.04 -0.53 5.25
C ARG A 35 6.55 -1.80 4.58
N LEU A 36 7.79 -2.18 4.87
CA LEU A 36 8.41 -3.42 4.43
C LEU A 36 8.52 -4.37 5.63
N VAL A 37 7.60 -5.33 5.71
CA VAL A 37 7.50 -6.28 6.81
C VAL A 37 8.39 -7.50 6.55
N LEU A 38 9.24 -7.85 7.52
CA LEU A 38 10.11 -9.01 7.47
C LEU A 38 9.70 -10.03 8.55
N PRO A 39 9.55 -11.33 8.22
CA PRO A 39 9.11 -12.39 9.13
C PRO A 39 10.18 -12.87 10.13
N LEU A 40 11.21 -12.07 10.40
CA LEU A 40 12.41 -12.48 11.14
C LEU A 40 12.87 -11.40 12.13
N ALA A 41 13.67 -11.81 13.12
CA ALA A 41 14.27 -10.90 14.10
C ALA A 41 15.28 -9.93 13.44
N PRO A 42 15.42 -8.70 13.94
CA PRO A 42 16.36 -7.71 13.39
C PRO A 42 17.82 -8.16 13.53
N GLY A 43 18.70 -7.63 12.68
CA GLY A 43 20.15 -7.87 12.72
C GLY A 43 20.66 -9.10 11.95
N GLY A 44 19.77 -9.94 11.39
CA GLY A 44 20.15 -11.05 10.51
C GLY A 44 20.44 -10.61 9.07
N ALA A 45 20.98 -11.52 8.25
CA ALA A 45 21.31 -11.22 6.84
C ALA A 45 20.12 -10.67 6.03
N MET A 46 18.92 -11.22 6.24
CA MET A 46 17.69 -10.72 5.60
C MET A 46 17.29 -9.31 6.07
N ASP A 47 17.59 -8.94 7.31
CA ASP A 47 17.32 -7.58 7.82
C ASP A 47 18.26 -6.55 7.16
N VAL A 48 19.53 -6.91 6.98
CA VAL A 48 20.50 -6.10 6.24
C VAL A 48 20.06 -5.89 4.79
N LEU A 49 19.65 -6.97 4.11
CA LEU A 49 19.12 -6.89 2.75
C LEU A 49 17.84 -6.05 2.69
N GLY A 50 16.91 -6.24 3.62
CA GLY A 50 15.67 -5.47 3.70
C GLY A 50 15.90 -3.98 3.90
N ARG A 51 16.86 -3.59 4.74
CA ARG A 51 17.24 -2.18 4.95
C ARG A 51 17.90 -1.57 3.71
N GLY A 52 18.79 -2.31 3.04
CA GLY A 52 19.38 -1.86 1.78
C GLY A 52 18.34 -1.71 0.66
N LEU A 53 17.35 -2.59 0.61
CA LEU A 53 16.22 -2.47 -0.32
C LEU A 53 15.36 -1.24 0.02
N ALA A 54 15.01 -1.05 1.29
CA ALA A 54 14.22 0.08 1.75
C ALA A 54 14.89 1.43 1.43
N GLU A 55 16.21 1.52 1.61
CA GLU A 55 16.99 2.71 1.26
C GLU A 55 16.91 3.02 -0.25
N ARG A 56 17.13 2.02 -1.11
CA ARG A 56 17.05 2.20 -2.57
C ARG A 56 15.65 2.56 -3.04
N LEU A 57 14.63 1.87 -2.54
CA LEU A 57 13.24 2.19 -2.86
C LEU A 57 12.87 3.59 -2.37
N GLY A 58 13.34 3.97 -1.18
CA GLY A 58 13.12 5.31 -0.64
C GLY A 58 13.72 6.41 -1.51
N ALA A 59 14.92 6.18 -2.06
CA ALA A 59 15.55 7.09 -3.01
C ALA A 59 14.82 7.14 -4.37
N LEU A 60 14.35 6.00 -4.87
CA LEU A 60 13.64 5.92 -6.16
C LEU A 60 12.26 6.58 -6.11
N TRP A 61 11.53 6.39 -5.01
CA TRP A 61 10.18 6.91 -4.84
C TRP A 61 10.15 8.29 -4.20
N ASN A 62 11.27 8.75 -3.64
CA ASN A 62 11.33 9.97 -2.83
C ASN A 62 10.32 9.96 -1.67
N VAL A 63 10.02 8.76 -1.16
CA VAL A 63 9.07 8.48 -0.09
C VAL A 63 9.69 7.42 0.81
N PRO A 64 9.69 7.58 2.14
CA PRO A 64 10.39 6.66 3.04
C PRO A 64 9.79 5.25 2.99
N VAL A 65 10.68 4.26 2.99
CA VAL A 65 10.33 2.84 3.17
C VAL A 65 10.82 2.38 4.54
N ILE A 66 9.90 1.89 5.37
CA ILE A 66 10.14 1.57 6.78
C ILE A 66 10.21 0.06 6.95
N VAL A 67 11.35 -0.45 7.45
CA VAL A 67 11.53 -1.87 7.74
C VAL A 67 10.89 -2.22 9.09
N GLU A 68 10.02 -3.21 9.10
CA GLU A 68 9.38 -3.74 10.31
C GLU A 68 9.65 -5.25 10.48
N ASN A 69 10.33 -5.60 11.56
CA ASN A 69 10.61 -7.00 11.90
C ASN A 69 9.46 -7.60 12.73
N ARG A 70 8.86 -8.68 12.23
CA ARG A 70 7.71 -9.39 12.83
C ARG A 70 7.96 -10.90 12.85
N ALA A 71 8.76 -11.35 13.81
CA ALA A 71 9.13 -12.76 13.94
C ALA A 71 8.02 -13.63 14.54
N GLY A 72 8.05 -14.93 14.22
CA GLY A 72 7.26 -15.97 14.89
C GLY A 72 6.49 -16.89 13.93
N ALA A 73 6.10 -18.07 14.44
CA ALA A 73 5.34 -19.11 13.72
C ALA A 73 5.86 -19.44 12.31
N GLY A 74 7.20 -19.49 12.12
CA GLY A 74 7.80 -19.75 10.81
C GLY A 74 7.50 -18.66 9.77
N GLY A 75 7.18 -17.44 10.20
CA GLY A 75 6.83 -16.30 9.34
C GLY A 75 5.33 -16.07 9.15
N ASN A 76 4.48 -16.95 9.66
CA ASN A 76 3.03 -16.83 9.49
C ASN A 76 2.46 -15.57 10.14
N ILE A 77 3.08 -15.07 11.23
CA ILE A 77 2.60 -13.85 11.91
C ILE A 77 2.73 -12.64 11.01
N ALA A 78 3.90 -12.45 10.38
CA ALA A 78 4.10 -11.38 9.41
C ALA A 78 3.20 -11.55 8.19
N ALA A 79 3.10 -12.79 7.67
CA ALA A 79 2.25 -13.08 6.52
C ALA A 79 0.78 -12.75 6.78
N ASP A 80 0.22 -13.15 7.93
CA ASP A 80 -1.18 -12.84 8.31
C ASP A 80 -1.37 -11.33 8.53
N GLN A 81 -0.39 -10.64 9.13
CA GLN A 81 -0.43 -9.18 9.26
C GLN A 81 -0.50 -8.48 7.90
N VAL A 82 0.34 -8.86 6.94
CA VAL A 82 0.36 -8.25 5.61
C VAL A 82 -0.89 -8.65 4.81
N ALA A 83 -1.35 -9.89 4.92
CA ALA A 83 -2.57 -10.37 4.25
C ALA A 83 -3.84 -9.63 4.70
N ARG A 84 -3.87 -9.15 5.95
CA ARG A 84 -4.99 -8.35 6.50
C ARG A 84 -4.84 -6.84 6.30
N ALA A 85 -3.70 -6.38 5.76
CA ALA A 85 -3.50 -4.96 5.50
C ALA A 85 -4.45 -4.48 4.40
N ALA A 86 -4.64 -3.15 4.32
CA ALA A 86 -5.33 -2.58 3.17
C ALA A 86 -4.60 -2.99 1.88
N PRO A 87 -5.32 -3.42 0.83
CA PRO A 87 -4.72 -3.80 -0.45
C PRO A 87 -4.33 -2.56 -1.28
N ASP A 88 -3.66 -1.60 -0.64
CA ASP A 88 -3.27 -0.30 -1.20
C ASP A 88 -1.78 -0.24 -1.60
N GLY A 89 -1.04 -1.32 -1.37
CA GLY A 89 0.38 -1.43 -1.72
C GLY A 89 1.33 -0.79 -0.70
N TYR A 90 0.84 -0.23 0.42
CA TYR A 90 1.72 0.42 1.43
C TYR A 90 2.21 -0.53 2.51
N THR A 91 1.80 -1.80 2.47
CA THR A 91 2.32 -2.86 3.34
C THR A 91 2.81 -4.02 2.48
N LEU A 92 4.12 -4.16 2.38
CA LEU A 92 4.79 -5.17 1.57
C LEU A 92 5.43 -6.23 2.47
N LEU A 93 5.44 -7.48 2.02
CA LEU A 93 6.12 -8.59 2.69
C LEU A 93 7.43 -8.90 1.99
N LEU A 94 8.55 -8.81 2.68
CA LEU A 94 9.83 -9.38 2.24
C LEU A 94 10.07 -10.68 3.01
N THR A 95 9.97 -11.80 2.31
CA THR A 95 10.08 -13.14 2.90
C THR A 95 11.05 -14.02 2.12
N GLY A 96 11.34 -15.20 2.66
CA GLY A 96 12.22 -16.21 2.07
C GLY A 96 11.65 -17.62 2.19
N ASP A 97 12.54 -18.60 2.00
CA ASP A 97 12.27 -20.03 2.09
C ASP A 97 11.56 -20.44 3.40
N MET A 98 11.86 -19.79 4.52
CA MET A 98 11.25 -20.08 5.82
C MET A 98 9.71 -20.07 5.81
N LEU A 99 9.09 -19.16 5.05
CA LEU A 99 7.62 -19.09 4.92
C LEU A 99 7.11 -20.09 3.88
N VAL A 100 7.87 -20.30 2.80
CA VAL A 100 7.47 -21.15 1.67
C VAL A 100 7.59 -22.64 2.00
N ALA A 101 8.61 -23.02 2.77
CA ALA A 101 8.83 -24.39 3.25
C ALA A 101 7.93 -24.75 4.45
N ASN A 102 7.27 -23.77 5.06
CA ASN A 102 6.31 -24.00 6.13
C ASN A 102 5.06 -24.68 5.55
N GLN A 103 4.72 -25.86 6.05
CA GLN A 103 3.51 -26.56 5.59
C GLN A 103 2.23 -25.86 6.01
N THR A 104 2.26 -25.03 7.06
CA THR A 104 1.07 -24.38 7.60
C THR A 104 0.46 -23.38 6.60
N PRO A 105 1.21 -22.44 5.97
CA PRO A 105 0.70 -21.65 4.84
C PRO A 105 0.22 -22.47 3.65
N VAL A 106 0.88 -23.60 3.36
CA VAL A 106 0.62 -24.42 2.17
C VAL A 106 -0.60 -25.33 2.33
N LYS A 107 -0.89 -25.78 3.56
CA LYS A 107 -2.01 -26.71 3.87
C LYS A 107 -3.17 -26.07 4.63
N GLY A 108 -3.01 -24.88 5.19
CA GLY A 108 -4.04 -24.21 5.96
C GLY A 108 -4.08 -22.73 5.63
N ASN A 109 -5.28 -22.25 5.27
CA ASN A 109 -5.60 -20.85 5.03
C ASN A 109 -4.73 -19.89 5.86
N ILE A 110 -3.76 -19.25 5.20
CA ILE A 110 -3.64 -17.81 5.41
C ILE A 110 -5.07 -17.29 5.23
N ASN A 111 -5.62 -16.57 6.21
CA ASN A 111 -6.99 -16.06 6.15
C ASN A 111 -7.08 -14.93 5.11
N TYR A 112 -6.78 -15.25 3.86
CA TYR A 112 -6.81 -14.42 2.68
C TYR A 112 -8.07 -14.82 1.90
N ALA A 113 -9.04 -13.92 1.83
CA ALA A 113 -10.17 -14.03 0.92
C ALA A 113 -9.84 -13.22 -0.35
N PRO A 114 -10.01 -13.78 -1.57
CA PRO A 114 -9.78 -13.07 -2.82
C PRO A 114 -10.74 -11.90 -3.01
#